data_AF-A0A8T6WX18-F1
#
_entry.id   AF-A0A8T6WX18-F1
#
_cell.length_a   1.000
_cell.length_b   1.000
_cell.length_c   1.000
_cell.angle_alpha   90.00
_cell.angle_beta   90.00
_cell.angle_gamma   90.00
#
_symmetry.space_group_name_H-M   'P 1'
#
loop_
_entity.id
_entity.type
_entity.pdbx_description
1 polymer ?
#
loop_
_entity_poly.entity_id
_entity_poly.type
_entity_poly.pdbx_seq_one_letter_code
_entity_poly.pdbx_strand_id
1 'polypeptide(L)'
;MLADLDRSQTTYRDSDLVNGRTYYYHVAAYSSVGEGVPTLPMEVVPRTLPDVPQSLSVEAGDGQVSLSWTPPLDEGGVPIIGYIIHFGEG
;
A
#
# COMPACT_ATOMS: atom_id res chain seq x y z
N MET A 1 -12.07 19.20 4.31
CA MET A 1 -11.94 19.28 2.84
C MET A 1 -10.49 18.96 2.49
N LEU A 2 -10.25 17.94 1.66
CA LEU A 2 -8.89 17.50 1.29
C LEU A 2 -8.32 18.29 0.10
N ALA A 3 -9.14 18.64 -0.89
CA ALA A 3 -8.75 19.42 -2.05
C ALA A 3 -9.93 20.23 -2.61
N ASP A 4 -9.61 21.35 -3.29
CA ASP A 4 -10.50 22.13 -4.15
C ASP A 4 -9.97 22.02 -5.59
N LEU A 5 -10.81 21.59 -6.52
CA LEU A 5 -10.40 21.30 -7.90
C LEU A 5 -11.22 22.13 -8.89
N ASP A 6 -10.60 22.46 -10.03
CA ASP A 6 -11.33 23.11 -11.12
C ASP A 6 -12.43 22.19 -11.67
N ARG A 7 -13.52 22.79 -12.16
CA ARG A 7 -14.67 22.08 -12.76
C ARG A 7 -14.33 21.11 -13.90
N SER A 8 -13.17 21.27 -14.54
CA SER A 8 -12.68 20.37 -15.60
C SER A 8 -11.91 19.16 -15.07
N GLN A 9 -11.50 19.18 -13.80
CA GLN A 9 -10.79 18.07 -13.18
C GLN A 9 -11.80 17.04 -12.65
N THR A 10 -11.62 15.80 -13.07
CA THR A 10 -12.43 14.65 -12.63
C THR A 10 -11.58 13.59 -11.93
N THR A 11 -10.33 13.94 -11.59
CA THR A 11 -9.37 13.06 -10.93
C THR A 11 -8.61 13.79 -9.82
N TYR A 12 -8.28 13.05 -8.76
CA TYR A 12 -7.47 13.52 -7.64
C TYR A 12 -6.56 12.37 -7.18
N ARG A 13 -5.31 12.67 -6.81
CA ARG A 13 -4.39 11.69 -6.24
C ARG A 13 -3.99 12.14 -4.85
N ASP A 14 -4.45 11.39 -3.86
CA ASP A 14 -4.01 11.50 -2.48
C ASP A 14 -2.74 10.64 -2.29
N SER A 15 -1.61 11.26 -1.96
CA SER A 15 -0.30 10.58 -1.87
C SER A 15 0.23 10.41 -0.46
N ASP A 16 -0.44 10.99 0.54
CA ASP A 16 0.09 11.10 1.91
C ASP A 16 -0.60 10.13 2.88
N LEU A 17 -1.13 9.04 2.32
CA LEU A 17 -1.84 7.99 3.05
C LEU A 17 -0.89 6.96 3.65
N VAL A 18 -1.30 6.39 4.77
CA VAL A 18 -0.60 5.27 5.41
C VAL A 18 -1.25 3.97 4.97
N ASN A 19 -0.46 3.05 4.43
CA ASN A 19 -0.94 1.73 4.02
C ASN A 19 -1.52 0.95 5.20
N GLY A 20 -2.53 0.13 4.93
CA GLY A 20 -3.22 -0.69 5.94
C GLY A 20 -4.21 0.08 6.82
N ARG A 21 -4.37 1.40 6.61
CA ARG A 21 -5.42 2.18 7.28
C ARG A 21 -6.66 2.32 6.40
N THR A 22 -7.83 2.25 7.01
CA THR A 22 -9.10 2.48 6.34
C THR A 22 -9.35 3.98 6.16
N TYR A 23 -9.70 4.37 4.94
CA TYR A 23 -10.08 5.73 4.57
C TYR A 23 -11.45 5.74 3.90
N TYR A 24 -12.11 6.89 3.99
CA TYR A 24 -13.42 7.13 3.41
C TYR A 24 -13.39 8.39 2.55
N TYR A 25 -13.86 8.27 1.30
CA TYR A 25 -13.90 9.38 0.35
C TYR A 25 -15.33 9.63 -0.12
N HIS A 26 -15.70 10.90 -0.24
CA HIS A 26 -16.91 11.36 -0.90
C HIS A 26 -16.57 12.60 -1.72
N VAL A 27 -17.35 12.84 -2.77
CA VAL A 27 -17.16 13.99 -3.67
C VAL A 27 -18.47 14.76 -3.75
N ALA A 28 -18.39 16.09 -3.65
CA ALA A 28 -19.48 16.99 -3.94
C ALA A 28 -19.04 17.99 -5.01
N ALA A 29 -19.93 18.29 -5.96
CA ALA A 29 -19.76 19.45 -6.81
C ALA A 29 -20.26 20.69 -6.05
N TYR A 30 -19.65 21.84 -6.29
CA TYR A 30 -20.13 23.13 -5.77
C TYR A 30 -20.27 24.15 -6.90
N SER A 31 -21.08 25.18 -6.66
CA SER A 31 -21.25 26.32 -7.56
C SER A 31 -21.18 27.64 -6.77
N SER A 32 -21.37 28.77 -7.45
CA SER A 32 -21.48 30.08 -6.77
C SER A 32 -22.60 30.17 -5.72
N VAL A 33 -23.60 29.28 -5.78
CA VAL A 33 -24.69 29.20 -4.79
C VAL A 33 -24.28 28.41 -3.55
N GLY A 34 -23.33 27.48 -3.68
CA GLY A 34 -22.88 26.60 -2.59
C GLY A 34 -22.55 25.17 -3.05
N GLU A 35 -22.21 24.33 -2.06
CA GLU A 35 -21.91 22.90 -2.23
C GLU A 35 -23.20 22.08 -2.41
N GLY A 36 -23.16 21.11 -3.34
CA GLY A 36 -24.22 20.14 -3.55
C GLY A 36 -24.19 19.00 -2.54
N VAL A 37 -25.09 18.03 -2.69
CA VAL A 37 -25.09 16.82 -1.86
C VAL A 37 -23.89 15.95 -2.23
N PRO A 38 -23.03 15.55 -1.27
CA PRO A 38 -21.92 14.65 -1.54
C PRO A 38 -22.39 13.24 -1.90
N THR A 39 -21.55 12.49 -2.61
CA THR A 39 -21.75 11.05 -2.80
C THR A 39 -21.78 10.30 -1.46
N LEU A 40 -22.33 9.08 -1.46
CA LEU A 40 -22.10 8.16 -0.35
C LEU A 40 -20.59 7.93 -0.15
N PRO A 41 -20.13 7.72 1.10
CA PRO A 41 -18.73 7.48 1.38
C PRO A 41 -18.30 6.13 0.79
N MET A 42 -17.20 6.15 0.04
CA MET A 42 -16.52 4.97 -0.48
C MET A 42 -15.37 4.60 0.45
N GLU A 43 -15.35 3.34 0.90
CA GLU A 43 -14.30 2.79 1.75
C GLU A 43 -13.13 2.27 0.92
N VAL A 44 -11.91 2.56 1.35
CA VAL A 44 -10.69 2.02 0.74
C VAL A 44 -9.59 1.81 1.79
N VAL A 45 -8.76 0.79 1.58
CA VAL A 45 -7.52 0.55 2.34
C VAL A 45 -6.36 0.54 1.34
N PRO A 46 -5.50 1.58 1.32
CA PRO A 46 -4.27 1.60 0.52
C PRO A 46 -3.31 0.49 0.95
N ARG A 47 -2.61 -0.07 -0.04
CA ARG A 47 -1.67 -1.18 0.13
C ARG A 47 -0.59 -1.12 -0.93
N THR A 48 0.55 -1.70 -0.61
CA THR A 48 1.71 -1.85 -1.50
C THR A 48 2.37 -3.21 -1.27
N LEU A 49 3.46 -3.48 -1.99
CA LEU A 49 4.29 -4.65 -1.74
C LEU A 49 4.97 -4.53 -0.37
N PRO A 50 5.17 -5.64 0.35
CA PRO A 50 6.04 -5.63 1.50
C PRO A 50 7.46 -5.24 1.11
N ASP A 51 8.20 -4.68 2.05
CA ASP A 51 9.62 -4.43 1.90
C ASP A 51 10.40 -5.75 1.82
N VAL A 52 11.71 -5.64 1.58
CA VAL A 52 12.60 -6.80 1.58
C VAL A 52 12.66 -7.46 2.98
N PRO A 53 12.67 -8.80 3.07
CA PRO A 53 12.98 -9.48 4.31
C PRO A 53 14.33 -9.02 4.87
N GLN A 54 14.44 -8.97 6.18
CA GLN A 54 15.64 -8.46 6.85
C GLN A 54 16.55 -9.60 7.29
N SER A 55 17.81 -9.27 7.56
CA SER A 55 18.76 -10.18 8.22
C SER A 55 18.89 -11.55 7.54
N LEU A 56 18.89 -11.58 6.19
CA LEU A 56 19.10 -12.82 5.45
C LEU A 56 20.51 -13.38 5.76
N SER A 57 20.55 -14.57 6.33
CA SER A 57 21.75 -15.37 6.53
C SER A 57 21.66 -16.69 5.79
N VAL A 58 22.81 -17.13 5.29
CA VAL A 58 22.97 -18.35 4.51
C VAL A 58 24.14 -19.14 5.06
N GLU A 59 23.90 -20.39 5.42
CA GLU A 59 24.90 -21.30 5.97
C GLU A 59 25.04 -22.53 5.07
N ALA A 60 26.27 -22.80 4.62
CA ALA A 60 26.59 -23.97 3.82
C ALA A 60 26.82 -25.20 4.72
N GLY A 61 26.29 -26.33 4.30
CA GLY A 61 26.56 -27.65 4.89
C GLY A 61 27.03 -28.64 3.82
N ASP A 62 27.25 -29.88 4.23
CA ASP A 62 27.57 -30.98 3.32
C ASP A 62 26.32 -31.37 2.50
N GLY A 63 26.25 -30.90 1.25
CA GLY A 63 25.14 -31.16 0.33
C GLY A 63 23.86 -30.36 0.61
N GLN A 64 23.92 -29.33 1.46
CA GLN A 64 22.75 -28.51 1.81
C GLN A 64 23.10 -27.04 2.07
N VAL A 65 22.08 -26.19 2.02
CA VAL A 65 22.17 -24.78 2.40
C VAL A 65 20.99 -24.45 3.32
N SER A 66 21.26 -23.82 4.46
CA SER A 66 20.25 -23.30 5.38
C SER A 66 20.11 -21.79 5.22
N LEU A 67 18.87 -21.33 5.05
CA LEU A 67 18.54 -19.91 4.94
C LEU A 67 17.70 -19.50 6.14
N SER A 68 17.98 -18.34 6.71
CA SER A 68 17.19 -17.72 7.78
C SER A 68 17.10 -16.22 7.56
N TRP A 69 15.97 -15.62 7.93
CA TRP A 69 15.70 -14.19 7.79
C TRP A 69 14.64 -13.76 8.81
N THR A 70 14.47 -12.45 8.99
CA THR A 70 13.37 -11.86 9.73
C THR A 70 12.37 -11.20 8.77
N PRO A 71 11.09 -11.03 9.17
CA PRO A 71 10.09 -10.33 8.36
C PRO A 71 10.55 -8.92 7.95
N PRO A 72 9.98 -8.34 6.88
CA PRO A 72 10.21 -6.95 6.53
C PRO A 72 9.72 -6.00 7.61
N LEU A 73 10.24 -4.77 7.62
CA LEU A 73 9.82 -3.74 8.57
C LEU A 73 8.41 -3.22 8.25
N ASP A 74 8.10 -3.06 6.95
CA ASP A 74 6.78 -2.71 6.45
C ASP A 74 6.25 -3.86 5.57
N GLU A 75 5.06 -4.35 5.90
CA GLU A 75 4.37 -5.41 5.14
C GLU A 75 3.52 -4.84 3.98
N GLY A 76 3.54 -3.53 3.77
CA GLY A 76 2.80 -2.86 2.71
C GLY A 76 1.31 -2.72 3.01
N GLY A 77 0.93 -2.78 4.29
CA GLY A 77 -0.45 -2.63 4.75
C GLY A 77 -1.32 -3.89 4.70
N VAL A 78 -0.74 -5.05 4.41
CA VAL A 78 -1.38 -6.37 4.50
C VAL A 78 -0.42 -7.40 5.10
N PRO A 79 -0.90 -8.39 5.87
CA PRO A 79 -0.03 -9.40 6.48
C PRO A 79 0.76 -10.23 5.44
N ILE A 80 2.00 -10.58 5.77
CA ILE A 80 2.79 -11.53 4.98
C ILE A 80 2.14 -12.92 5.03
N ILE A 81 1.90 -13.51 3.86
CA ILE A 81 1.32 -14.85 3.71
C ILE A 81 2.35 -15.93 3.32
N GLY A 82 3.55 -15.53 2.91
CA GLY A 82 4.61 -16.46 2.50
C GLY A 82 5.83 -15.74 1.91
N TYR A 83 6.87 -16.53 1.61
CA TYR A 83 8.11 -16.07 0.99
C TYR A 83 8.42 -16.94 -0.23
N ILE A 84 8.94 -16.33 -1.30
CA ILE A 84 9.40 -17.04 -2.50
C ILE A 84 10.93 -17.04 -2.49
N ILE A 85 11.52 -18.23 -2.60
CA ILE A 85 12.97 -18.40 -2.70
C ILE A 85 13.34 -18.66 -4.15
N HIS A 86 14.20 -17.81 -4.70
CA HIS A 86 14.81 -17.99 -6.01
C HIS A 86 16.23 -18.54 -5.83
N PHE A 87 16.60 -19.54 -6.63
CA PHE A 87 17.96 -20.08 -6.67
C PHE A 87 18.44 -20.16 -8.13
N GLY A 88 19.75 -20.21 -8.33
CA GLY A 88 20.37 -20.40 -9.63
C GLY A 88 21.76 -21.00 -9.47
N GLU A 89 22.18 -21.79 -10.46
CA GLU A 89 23.53 -22.33 -10.59
C GLU A 89 24.29 -21.53 -11.66
N GLY A 90 25.62 -21.45 -11.52
CA GLY A 90 26.51 -20.75 -12.45
C GLY A 90 27.22 -21.68 -13.42
#